data_AF-A0A7R9B789-F1
#
_entry.id   AF-A0A7R9B789-F1
#
_cell.length_a   1.000
_cell.length_b   1.000
_cell.length_c   1.000
_cell.angle_alpha   90.00
_cell.angle_beta   90.00
_cell.angle_gamma   90.00
#
_symmetry.space_group_name_H-M   'P 1'
#
loop_
_entity.id
_entity.type
_entity.pdbx_description
1 polymer ?
#
loop_
_entity_poly.entity_id
_entity_poly.type
_entity_poly.pdbx_seq_one_letter_code
_entity_poly.pdbx_strand_id
1 'polypeptide(L)'
;MEQAASALQLPYIRSEATLLCTPRNPGFSCDPAITKQSCLYDVEHDPCETDNIAETYPDMVQHLRGLLVRHRQSLVPQSNLPTAPFSANPSVWGDIWTTWGSGGEVG
;
A
#
# COMPACT_ATOMS: atom_id res chain seq x y z
N MET A 1 -8.51 -25.23 8.49
CA MET A 1 -7.45 -26.07 7.90
C MET A 1 -6.47 -25.11 7.25
N GLU A 2 -5.41 -24.77 7.97
CA GLU A 2 -4.35 -23.87 7.48
C GLU A 2 -3.41 -24.70 6.60
N GLN A 3 -3.39 -24.41 5.30
CA GLN A 3 -2.40 -25.02 4.41
C GLN A 3 -1.17 -24.11 4.39
N ALA A 4 -0.06 -24.60 4.93
CA ALA A 4 1.23 -23.94 4.77
C ALA A 4 1.76 -24.19 3.35
N ALA A 5 2.19 -23.13 2.68
CA ALA A 5 2.85 -23.25 1.38
C ALA A 5 4.17 -24.02 1.52
N SER A 6 4.39 -25.00 0.64
CA SER A 6 5.64 -25.76 0.60
C SER A 6 6.85 -24.84 0.30
N ALA A 7 8.03 -25.20 0.79
CA ALA A 7 9.25 -24.39 0.67
C ALA A 7 9.65 -24.09 -0.79
N LEU A 8 9.28 -24.95 -1.74
CA LEU A 8 9.51 -24.75 -3.18
C LEU A 8 8.40 -23.92 -3.86
N GLN A 9 7.25 -23.80 -3.21
CA GLN A 9 6.09 -23.10 -3.74
C GLN A 9 6.19 -21.59 -3.51
N LEU A 10 6.88 -21.16 -2.44
CA LEU A 10 7.10 -19.75 -2.16
C LEU A 10 7.96 -19.04 -3.23
N PRO A 11 9.13 -19.57 -3.66
CA PRO A 11 9.89 -18.97 -4.76
C PRO A 11 9.08 -18.88 -6.06
N TYR A 12 8.30 -19.92 -6.36
CA TYR A 12 7.47 -19.98 -7.56
C TYR A 12 6.34 -18.94 -7.56
N ILE A 13 5.55 -18.85 -6.47
CA ILE A 13 4.49 -17.83 -6.38
C ILE A 13 5.08 -16.42 -6.43
N ARG A 14 6.26 -16.21 -5.84
CA ARG A 14 6.97 -14.93 -5.92
C ARG A 14 7.40 -14.59 -7.33
N SER A 15 7.94 -15.54 -8.09
CA SER A 15 8.33 -15.28 -9.48
C SER A 15 7.12 -14.97 -10.36
N GLU A 16 6.02 -15.70 -10.21
CA GLU A 16 4.77 -15.45 -10.96
C GLU A 16 4.14 -14.10 -10.61
N ALA A 17 4.27 -13.65 -9.36
CA ALA A 17 3.79 -12.33 -8.92
C ALA A 17 4.77 -11.18 -9.24
N THR A 18 5.96 -11.46 -9.80
CA THR A 18 6.95 -10.42 -10.11
C THR A 18 6.63 -9.77 -11.46
N LEU A 19 6.35 -8.47 -11.44
CA LEU A 19 6.21 -7.64 -12.65
C LEU A 19 7.52 -6.91 -12.94
N LEU A 20 8.02 -7.03 -14.16
CA LEU A 20 9.19 -6.30 -14.65
C LEU A 20 8.76 -5.09 -15.48
N CYS A 21 8.52 -3.96 -14.81
CA CYS A 21 8.17 -2.71 -15.46
C CYS A 21 9.42 -1.97 -15.97
N THR A 22 9.30 -1.33 -17.13
CA THR A 22 10.35 -0.43 -17.63
C THR A 22 10.37 0.87 -16.82
N PRO A 23 11.52 1.56 -16.72
CA PRO A 23 11.59 2.86 -16.05
C PRO A 23 10.58 3.83 -16.66
N ARG A 24 9.70 4.39 -15.82
CA ARG A 24 8.66 5.32 -16.25
C ARG A 24 9.27 6.56 -16.88
N ASN A 25 8.74 6.96 -18.05
CA ASN A 25 9.08 8.25 -18.63
C ASN A 25 8.54 9.38 -17.71
N PRO A 26 9.36 10.36 -17.28
CA PRO A 26 8.95 11.40 -16.34
C PRO A 26 7.74 12.24 -16.77
N GLY A 27 7.50 12.33 -18.09
CA GLY A 27 6.42 13.14 -18.67
C GLY A 27 5.00 12.58 -18.50
N PHE A 28 4.85 11.34 -18.05
CA PHE A 28 3.56 10.67 -17.90
C PHE A 28 3.21 10.37 -16.43
N SER A 29 3.68 11.22 -15.51
CA SER A 29 3.40 11.07 -14.08
C SER A 29 2.02 11.60 -13.71
N CYS A 30 1.05 10.71 -13.49
CA CYS A 30 -0.17 11.10 -12.80
C CYS A 30 0.14 11.24 -11.31
N ASP A 31 0.19 12.48 -10.81
CA ASP A 31 0.36 12.80 -9.39
C ASP A 31 -0.87 13.56 -8.88
N PRO A 32 -1.84 12.85 -8.27
CA PRO A 32 -3.05 13.48 -7.71
C PRO A 32 -2.76 14.49 -6.61
N ALA A 33 -1.62 14.39 -5.92
CA ALA A 33 -1.26 15.35 -4.87
C ALA A 33 -0.90 16.72 -5.48
N ILE A 34 -0.28 16.72 -6.67
CA ILE A 34 0.08 17.93 -7.41
C ILE A 34 -1.06 18.41 -8.31
N THR A 35 -1.57 17.55 -9.20
CA THR A 35 -2.52 17.95 -10.26
C THR A 35 -3.96 18.06 -9.78
N LYS A 36 -4.29 17.46 -8.63
CA LYS A 36 -5.67 17.31 -8.12
C LYS A 36 -6.64 16.60 -9.08
N GLN A 37 -6.11 15.92 -10.09
CA GLN A 37 -6.87 15.09 -11.02
C GLN A 37 -6.89 13.64 -10.55
N SER A 38 -7.94 12.90 -10.91
CA SER A 38 -8.00 11.46 -10.67
C SER A 38 -7.17 10.72 -11.72
N CYS A 39 -6.45 9.68 -11.30
CA CYS A 39 -5.83 8.73 -12.21
C CYS A 39 -6.73 7.51 -12.37
N LEU A 40 -6.73 6.91 -13.56
CA LEU A 40 -7.39 5.65 -13.83
C LEU A 40 -6.43 4.79 -14.65
N TYR A 41 -6.25 3.54 -14.24
CA TYR A 41 -5.43 2.55 -14.92
C TYR A 41 -6.24 1.25 -15.05
N ASP A 42 -6.01 0.53 -16.13
CA ASP A 42 -6.52 -0.82 -16.31
C ASP A 42 -5.47 -1.80 -15.83
N VAL A 43 -5.62 -2.36 -14.63
CA VAL A 43 -4.59 -3.23 -14.01
C VAL A 43 -4.40 -4.54 -14.79
N GLU A 44 -5.41 -5.00 -15.54
CA GLU A 44 -5.30 -6.23 -16.34
C GLU A 44 -4.45 -5.99 -17.60
N HIS A 45 -4.58 -4.82 -18.23
CA HIS A 45 -3.89 -4.48 -19.49
C HIS A 45 -2.64 -3.60 -19.30
N ASP A 46 -2.55 -2.83 -18.22
CA ASP A 46 -1.44 -1.95 -17.82
C ASP A 46 -1.08 -2.18 -16.32
N PRO A 47 -0.48 -3.33 -15.98
CA PRO A 47 -0.11 -3.65 -14.60
C PRO A 47 1.01 -2.76 -14.04
N CYS A 48 1.67 -1.98 -14.91
CA CYS A 48 2.73 -1.04 -14.53
C CYS A 48 2.22 0.38 -14.27
N GLU A 49 0.91 0.64 -14.43
CA GLU A 49 0.26 1.94 -14.17
C GLU A 49 0.96 3.11 -14.91
N THR A 50 1.22 2.89 -16.19
CA THR A 50 1.97 3.82 -17.05
C THR A 50 1.08 4.72 -17.90
N ASP A 51 -0.15 4.30 -18.21
CA ASP A 51 -1.08 5.04 -19.06
C ASP A 51 -2.34 5.48 -18.29
N ASN A 52 -2.43 6.79 -18.01
CA ASN A 52 -3.59 7.33 -17.31
C ASN A 52 -4.78 7.52 -18.27
N ILE A 53 -5.74 6.62 -18.21
CA ILE A 53 -6.94 6.59 -19.07
C ILE A 53 -8.15 7.32 -18.47
N ALA A 54 -7.95 8.16 -17.43
CA ALA A 54 -9.03 8.84 -16.72
C ALA A 54 -9.88 9.75 -17.60
N GLU A 55 -9.26 10.46 -18.55
CA GLU A 55 -9.97 11.34 -19.49
C GLU A 55 -10.77 10.55 -20.53
N THR A 56 -10.31 9.34 -20.87
CA THR A 56 -10.97 8.43 -21.82
C THR A 56 -12.21 7.78 -21.21
N TYR A 57 -12.21 7.49 -19.90
CA TYR A 57 -13.30 6.79 -19.21
C TYR A 57 -13.85 7.56 -17.99
N PRO A 58 -14.46 8.75 -18.19
CA PRO A 58 -14.93 9.60 -17.10
C PRO A 58 -16.05 8.94 -16.26
N ASP A 59 -16.88 8.10 -16.87
CA ASP A 59 -17.95 7.37 -16.17
C ASP A 59 -17.38 6.36 -15.16
N MET A 60 -16.29 5.67 -15.52
CA MET A 60 -15.59 4.76 -14.59
C MET A 60 -14.95 5.53 -13.44
N VAL A 61 -14.34 6.68 -13.72
CA VAL A 61 -13.80 7.57 -12.67
C VAL A 61 -14.92 7.97 -11.70
N GLN A 62 -16.09 8.36 -12.21
CA GLN A 62 -17.22 8.74 -11.36
C GLN A 62 -17.74 7.56 -10.53
N HIS A 63 -17.85 6.38 -11.14
CA HIS A 63 -18.28 5.16 -10.46
C HIS A 63 -17.35 4.79 -9.29
N LEU A 64 -16.03 4.72 -9.55
CA LEU A 64 -15.02 4.41 -8.55
C LEU A 64 -14.96 5.47 -7.45
N ARG A 65 -15.08 6.75 -7.81
CA ARG A 65 -15.21 7.83 -6.82
C ARG A 65 -16.44 7.65 -5.94
N GLY A 66 -17.57 7.24 -6.50
CA GLY A 66 -18.78 6.92 -5.73
C GLY A 66 -18.55 5.77 -4.74
N LEU A 67 -17.79 4.73 -5.14
CA LEU A 67 -17.39 3.65 -4.23
C LEU A 67 -16.53 4.16 -3.07
N LEU A 68 -15.52 5.01 -3.35
CA LEU A 68 -14.69 5.61 -2.31
C LEU A 68 -15.51 6.43 -1.31
N VAL A 69 -16.49 7.22 -1.79
CA VAL A 69 -17.39 7.99 -0.91
C VAL A 69 -18.22 7.07 -0.02
N ARG A 70 -18.72 5.94 -0.54
CA ARG A 70 -19.45 4.95 0.27
C ARG A 70 -18.55 4.30 1.31
N HIS A 71 -17.36 3.85 0.95
CA HIS A 71 -16.41 3.26 1.90
C HIS A 71 -15.97 4.25 2.99
N ARG A 72 -15.87 5.54 2.66
CA ARG A 72 -15.55 6.58 3.64
C ARG A 72 -16.54 6.62 4.81
N GLN A 73 -17.81 6.26 4.58
CA GLN A 73 -18.85 6.25 5.61
C GLN A 73 -18.67 5.14 6.65
N SER A 74 -17.96 4.06 6.30
CA SER A 74 -17.68 2.94 7.20
C SER A 74 -16.28 3.00 7.82
N LEU A 75 -15.54 4.10 7.62
CA LEU A 75 -14.20 4.22 8.21
C LEU A 75 -14.30 4.35 9.73
N VAL A 76 -13.55 3.50 10.42
CA VAL A 76 -13.20 3.74 11.82
C VAL A 76 -12.21 4.92 11.88
N PRO A 77 -12.20 5.71 12.97
CA PRO A 77 -11.20 6.76 13.14
C PRO A 77 -9.79 6.22 12.94
N GLN A 78 -9.03 6.84 12.02
CA GLN A 78 -7.63 6.48 11.81
C GLN A 78 -6.85 6.76 13.09
N SER A 79 -6.06 5.79 13.55
CA SER A 79 -5.39 5.93 14.83
C SER A 79 -4.42 7.10 14.86
N ASN A 80 -3.70 7.38 13.77
CA ASN A 80 -2.73 8.50 13.58
C ASN A 80 -2.18 9.06 14.90
N LEU A 81 -1.75 8.15 15.77
CA LEU A 81 -1.38 8.50 17.13
C LEU A 81 -0.03 9.23 17.07
N PRO A 82 0.29 10.05 18.09
CA PRO A 82 1.63 10.59 18.23
C PRO A 82 2.68 9.49 18.10
N THR A 83 3.88 9.88 17.67
CA THR A 83 5.04 9.00 17.63
C THR A 83 5.11 8.15 18.89
N ALA A 84 5.43 6.86 18.72
CA ALA A 84 5.50 5.91 19.83
C ALA A 84 6.36 6.48 20.97
N PRO A 85 6.06 6.14 22.24
CA PRO A 85 6.82 6.62 23.39
C PRO A 85 8.32 6.33 23.24
N PHE A 86 9.16 7.09 23.95
CA PHE A 86 10.62 6.89 23.93
C PHE A 86 11.06 5.46 24.25
N SER A 87 10.29 4.73 25.07
CA SER A 87 10.56 3.31 25.36
C SER A 87 10.49 2.41 24.13
N ALA A 88 9.80 2.83 23.06
CA ALA A 88 9.75 2.09 21.79
C ALA A 88 11.03 2.22 20.95
N ASN A 89 11.97 3.08 21.36
CA ASN A 89 13.21 3.27 20.62
C ASN A 89 14.15 2.06 20.84
N PRO A 90 14.59 1.35 19.78
CA PRO A 90 15.52 0.23 19.92
C PRO A 90 16.83 0.61 20.63
N SER A 91 17.27 1.86 20.55
CA SER A 91 18.51 2.29 21.19
C SER A 91 18.50 2.17 22.72
N VAL A 92 17.31 2.12 23.35
CA VAL A 92 17.19 1.85 24.79
C VAL A 92 17.16 0.34 25.13
N TRP A 93 17.17 -0.52 24.12
CA TRP A 93 17.13 -1.99 24.22
C TRP A 93 18.31 -2.65 23.47
N GLY A 94 19.47 -2.00 23.45
CA GLY A 94 20.66 -2.53 22.78
C GLY A 94 20.51 -2.62 21.26
N ASP A 95 19.81 -1.65 20.66
CA ASP A 95 19.51 -1.55 19.23
C ASP A 95 18.63 -2.69 18.67
N ILE A 96 17.85 -3.34 19.54
CA ILE A 96 16.91 -4.41 19.17
C ILE A 96 15.47 -3.89 19.26
N TRP A 97 14.67 -4.18 18.25
CA TRP A 97 13.21 -4.03 18.32
C TRP A 97 12.63 -5.09 19.26
N THR A 98 12.16 -4.68 20.43
CA THR A 98 11.55 -5.56 21.44
C THR A 98 10.19 -5.02 21.88
N THR A 99 9.47 -5.68 22.79
CA THR A 99 8.25 -5.15 23.39
C THR A 99 8.58 -4.09 24.45
N TRP A 100 8.01 -2.88 24.34
CA TRP A 100 8.30 -1.74 25.23
C TRP A 100 7.14 -1.32 26.15
N GLY A 101 6.03 -2.08 26.14
CA GLY A 101 4.86 -1.88 27.00
C GLY A 101 4.92 -2.71 28.28
N SER A 102 3.97 -2.50 29.21
CA SER A 102 3.86 -3.15 30.53
C SER A 102 3.68 -4.69 30.45
N GLY A 103 4.77 -5.36 30.12
CA GLY A 103 4.89 -6.80 29.88
C GLY A 103 6.32 -7.21 29.50
N GLY A 104 7.22 -6.25 29.25
CA GLY A 104 8.66 -6.52 29.24
C GLY A 104 9.23 -6.52 30.66
N GLU A 105 9.22 -7.67 31.30
CA GLU A 105 10.04 -7.89 32.50
C GLU A 105 11.50 -7.63 32.14
N VAL A 106 12.07 -6.61 32.79
CA VAL A 106 13.50 -6.33 32.78
C VAL A 106 14.18 -7.32 33.72
N GLY A 107 15.00 -8.20 33.16
CA GLY A 107 16.08 -8.88 33.88
C GLY A 107 17.34 -8.04 33.80
#